data_AF-A0A2J0YVH4-F1
#
_entry.id   AF-A0A2J0YVH4-F1
#
_cell.length_a   1.000
_cell.length_b   1.000
_cell.length_c   1.000
_cell.angle_alpha   90.00
_cell.angle_beta   90.00
_cell.angle_gamma   90.00
#
_symmetry.space_group_name_H-M   'P 1'
#
loop_
_entity.id
_entity.type
_entity.pdbx_description
1 polymer ?
#
loop_
_entity_poly.entity_id
_entity_poly.type
_entity_poly.pdbx_seq_one_letter_code
_entity_poly.pdbx_strand_id
1 'polypeptide(L)' 'MAPVANDNYALISLKDTCSLTSMSKTMIHRLRSEGRFPAAVALGEKRIAFVRSEVHDWINGRIAARAA' A
#
# COMPACT_ATOMS: atom_id res chain seq x y z
N MET A 1 -26.32 -2.78 10.86
CA MET A 1 -25.76 -1.43 10.60
C MET A 1 -24.38 -1.64 10.01
N ALA A 2 -24.27 -1.61 8.67
CA ALA A 2 -22.98 -1.77 8.01
C ALA A 2 -22.05 -0.63 8.45
N PRO A 3 -20.79 -0.89 8.83
CA PRO A 3 -19.86 0.19 9.09
C PRO A 3 -19.75 0.96 7.77
N VAL A 4 -20.17 2.22 7.80
CA VAL A 4 -19.92 3.17 6.72
C VAL A 4 -18.44 3.05 6.41
N ALA A 5 -18.12 2.56 5.20
CA ALA A 5 -16.79 2.66 4.67
C ALA A 5 -16.50 4.15 4.66
N ASN A 6 -15.84 4.64 5.70
CA ASN A 6 -15.15 5.90 5.60
C ASN A 6 -14.14 5.60 4.49
N ASP A 7 -14.47 6.00 3.27
CA ASP A 7 -13.57 6.28 2.16
C ASP A 7 -12.62 7.40 2.60
N ASN A 8 -11.94 7.12 3.70
CA ASN A 8 -10.97 7.98 4.31
C ASN A 8 -9.78 7.79 3.41
N TYR A 9 -9.56 8.75 2.51
CA TYR A 9 -8.37 8.91 1.68
C TYR A 9 -7.14 9.06 2.58
N ALA A 10 -6.85 8.01 3.35
CA ALA A 10 -5.83 7.95 4.36
C ALA A 10 -4.56 7.49 3.66
N LEU A 11 -3.57 8.39 3.69
CA LEU A 11 -2.24 8.09 3.26
C LEU A 11 -1.52 7.38 4.40
N ILE A 12 -1.10 6.14 4.16
CA ILE A 12 -0.32 5.36 5.10
C ILE A 12 1.18 5.58 4.85
N SER A 13 1.97 5.71 5.91
CA SER A 13 3.41 5.89 5.73
C SER A 13 4.06 4.61 5.19
N LEU A 14 5.29 4.72 4.67
CA LEU A 14 6.08 3.55 4.29
C LEU A 14 6.21 2.52 5.44
N LYS A 15 6.24 2.98 6.70
CA LYS A 15 6.28 2.12 7.89
C LYS A 15 5.00 1.30 8.03
N ASP A 16 3.84 1.93 7.96
CA ASP A 16 2.54 1.24 8.02
C ASP A 16 2.36 0.28 6.84
N THR A 17 2.79 0.71 5.65
CA THR A 17 2.77 -0.13 4.44
C THR A 17 3.61 -1.40 4.64
N CYS A 18 4.80 -1.25 5.21
CA CYS A 18 5.69 -2.36 5.57
C CYS A 18 5.04 -3.30 6.60
N SER A 19 4.35 -2.77 7.61
CA SER A 19 3.58 -3.58 8.57
C SER A 19 2.40 -4.30 7.92
N LEU A 20 1.67 -3.66 7.00
CA LEU A 20 0.52 -4.25 6.31
C LEU A 20 0.91 -5.36 5.34
N THR A 21 1.97 -5.16 4.55
CA THR A 21 2.41 -6.16 3.56
C THR A 21 3.40 -7.17 4.14
N SER A 22 3.87 -6.96 5.38
CA SER A 22 4.98 -7.71 6.00
C SER A 22 6.27 -7.72 5.14
N MET A 23 6.43 -6.72 4.26
CA MET A 23 7.58 -6.61 3.38
C MET A 23 8.56 -5.53 3.85
N SER A 24 9.85 -5.74 3.59
CA SER A 24 10.87 -4.74 3.86
C SER A 24 10.76 -3.51 2.94
N LYS A 25 11.22 -2.35 3.41
CA LYS A 25 11.25 -1.10 2.63
C LYS A 25 11.90 -1.28 1.26
N THR A 26 13.01 -2.04 1.21
CA THR A 26 13.74 -2.35 -0.02
C THR A 26 12.87 -3.11 -1.02
N MET A 27 12.08 -4.09 -0.54
CA MET A 27 11.14 -4.82 -1.39
C MET A 27 10.04 -3.89 -1.92
N ILE A 28 9.49 -3.00 -1.10
CA ILE A 28 8.50 -2.02 -1.55
C ILE A 28 9.10 -1.10 -2.63
N HIS A 29 10.31 -0.60 -2.43
CA HIS A 29 11.01 0.21 -3.44
C HIS A 29 11.24 -0.57 -4.75
N ARG A 30 11.62 -1.85 -4.65
CA ARG A 30 11.80 -2.72 -5.81
C ARG A 30 10.49 -2.95 -6.55
N LEU A 31 9.42 -3.32 -5.85
CA LEU A 31 8.10 -3.53 -6.48
C LEU A 31 7.57 -2.25 -7.11
N ARG A 32 7.83 -1.09 -6.49
CA ARG A 32 7.51 0.22 -7.08
C ARG A 32 8.30 0.47 -8.36
N SER A 33 9.58 0.11 -8.39
CA SER A 33 10.41 0.19 -9.60
C SER A 33 9.98 -0.79 -10.69
N GLU A 34 9.46 -1.96 -10.31
CA GLU A 34 8.92 -2.96 -11.24
C GLU A 34 7.49 -2.61 -11.72
N GLY A 35 6.89 -1.51 -11.23
CA GLY A 35 5.49 -1.14 -11.54
C GLY A 35 4.46 -2.10 -10.94
N ARG A 36 4.88 -2.92 -9.98
CA ARG A 36 4.06 -3.93 -9.29
C ARG A 36 3.54 -3.48 -7.94
N PHE A 37 3.76 -2.23 -7.54
CA PHE A 37 3.28 -1.68 -6.27
C PHE A 37 2.62 -0.32 -6.52
N PRO A 38 1.62 0.08 -5.69
CA PRO A 38 1.03 1.41 -5.77
C PRO A 38 2.07 2.54 -5.76
N ALA A 39 1.74 3.61 -6.48
CA ALA A 39 2.59 4.79 -6.52
C ALA A 39 2.68 5.42 -5.13
N ALA A 40 3.89 5.87 -4.76
CA ALA A 40 4.09 6.57 -3.51
C ALA A 40 3.75 8.05 -3.71
N VAL A 41 2.88 8.58 -2.86
CA VAL A 41 2.57 10.01 -2.76
C VAL A 41 3.67 10.68 -1.94
N ALA A 42 4.40 11.61 -2.55
CA ALA A 42 5.37 12.44 -1.84
C ALA A 42 4.62 13.48 -1.00
N LEU A 43 4.72 13.37 0.33
CA LEU A 43 4.13 14.33 1.28
C LEU A 43 5.12 15.42 1.70
N GLY A 44 6.41 15.26 1.37
CA GLY A 44 7.45 16.25 1.62
C GLY A 44 8.82 15.77 1.13
N GLU A 45 9.87 16.54 1.40
CA GLU A 45 11.23 16.32 0.84
C GLU A 45 11.82 14.92 1.12
N LYS A 46 11.46 14.30 2.25
CA LYS A 46 11.91 12.94 2.63
C LYS A 46 10.77 12.01 3.05
N ARG A 47 9.52 12.45 2.94
CA ARG A 47 8.35 11.67 3.39
C ARG A 47 7.53 11.22 2.21
N ILE A 48 7.39 9.90 2.10
CA ILE A 48 6.49 9.24 1.17
C ILE A 48 5.39 8.53 1.94
N ALA A 49 4.20 8.52 1.37
CA ALA A 49 3.05 7.78 1.84
C ALA A 49 2.39 7.06 0.67
N PHE A 50 1.49 6.14 0.97
CA PHE A 50 0.77 5.34 0.00
C PHE A 50 -0.72 5.46 0.28
N VAL A 51 -1.56 5.40 -0.74
CA VAL A 51 -3.00 5.39 -0.53
C VAL A 51 -3.37 4.05 0.10
N ARG A 52 -3.99 4.08 1.28
CA ARG A 52 -4.39 2.87 2.01
C ARG A 52 -5.25 1.94 1.15
N SER A 53 -6.17 2.53 0.38
CA SER A 53 -7.06 1.78 -0.51
C SER A 53 -6.28 1.03 -1.59
N GLU A 54 -5.34 1.68 -2.28
CA GLU A 54 -4.51 1.03 -3.30
C GLU A 54 -3.64 -0.10 -2.71
N VAL A 55 -3.10 0.09 -1.50
CA VAL A 55 -2.31 -0.94 -0.83
C VAL A 55 -3.19 -2.13 -0.43
N HIS A 56 -4.40 -1.89 0.07
CA HIS A 56 -5.36 -2.96 0.36
C HIS A 56 -5.77 -3.72 -0.90
N ASP A 57 -6.09 -3.00 -1.99
CA ASP A 57 -6.45 -3.61 -3.27
C ASP A 57 -5.31 -4.47 -3.82
N TRP A 58 -4.08 -3.96 -3.74
CA TRP A 58 -2.89 -4.73 -4.09
C TRP A 58 -2.73 -6.01 -3.25
N ILE A 59 -2.93 -5.93 -1.93
CA ILE A 59 -2.88 -7.10 -1.04
C ILE A 59 -3.96 -8.11 -1.46
N ASN A 60 -5.19 -7.65 -1.72
CA ASN A 60 -6.27 -8.51 -2.20
C ASN A 60 -5.91 -9.19 -3.52
N GLY A 61 -5.30 -8.47 -4.46
CA GLY A 61 -4.79 -9.05 -5.71
C GLY A 61 -3.74 -10.13 -5.46
N ARG A 62 -2.83 -9.94 -4.50
CA ARG A 62 -1.83 -10.96 -4.11
C ARG A 62 -2.48 -12.17 -3.45
N ILE A 63 -3.51 -11.99 -2.63
CA ILE A 63 -4.27 -13.08 -2.01
C ILE A 63 -5.03 -13.87 -3.07
N ALA A 64 -5.71 -13.18 -4.00
CA ALA A 64 -6.42 -13.80 -5.11
C ALA A 64 -5.46 -14.58 -6.02
N ALA A 65 -4.29 -14.03 -6.33
CA ALA A 65 -3.25 -14.72 -7.10
C ALA A 65 -2.63 -15.93 -6.38
N ARG A 66 -2.71 -16.01 -5.04
CA ARG A 66 -2.32 -17.21 -4.28
C ARG A 66 -3.39 -18.31 -4.35
N ALA A 67 -4.65 -17.94 -4.48
CA ALA A 67 -5.78 -18.86 -4.48
C ALA A 67 -6.10 -19.46 -5.86
N ALA A 68 -5.34 -19.06 -6.90
CA ALA A 68 -5.46 -19.55 -8.28
C ALA A 68 -4.47 -20.69 -8.56
#